data_AF-A0A960QK98-F1
#
_entry.id   AF-A0A960QK98-F1
#
_cell.length_a   1.000
_cell.length_b   1.000
_cell.length_c   1.000
_cell.angle_alpha   90.00
_cell.angle_beta   90.00
_cell.angle_gamma   90.00
#
_symmetry.space_group_name_H-M   'P 1'
#
loop_
_entity.id
_entity.type
_entity.pdbx_description
1 polymer ?
#
loop_
_entity_poly.entity_id
_entity_poly.type
_entity_poly.pdbx_seq_one_letter_code
_entity_poly.pdbx_strand_id
1 'polypeptide(L)'
;MLRIPGKIPVAISPFFWVTAALIGWINSMGSGSPFLLTLIWIFVIFISILIHEFGHGITSRFFGQTPRIELVAFGGVTYQEGHRLRGWREFLVILNGPLFGFVLFLFTLMLLSTGWFKSPVTLATLQIFVWVNLFWTIVNLLPVMPLDGGQLLRVICESISRGNGLKYALFLSMFFSALLACFFFFIGYFLIGAIFFLFTFQNFASWRRVRVMTDEDQNDDLTLELKEIEELLAKDHKAAALPRLEEIRQRAKRGLIFNLTTQYLAAFRAEEGNFQEVYQLLSPIKKHLSPESIIHLHRAAYEMKDFPLVMELSGATFQYFPDPDVALYNAEASAVMKQVEPTIGWLKAARKCGINNLKMIIEKETFASIRDIPEFRDFWSSL
;
A
#
# COMPACT_ATOMS: atom_id res chain seq x y z
N MET A 1 -23.96 -4.54 4.74
CA MET A 1 -23.25 -5.83 4.93
C MET A 1 -24.11 -6.76 5.76
N LEU A 2 -24.27 -8.00 5.33
CA LEU A 2 -24.91 -9.06 6.13
C LEU A 2 -23.89 -9.58 7.15
N ARG A 3 -24.28 -9.81 8.40
CA ARG A 3 -23.37 -10.32 9.45
C ARG A 3 -23.94 -11.60 10.06
N ILE A 4 -23.10 -12.64 10.12
CA ILE A 4 -23.40 -13.92 10.74
C ILE A 4 -22.58 -14.01 12.03
N PRO A 5 -23.22 -14.00 13.21
CA PRO A 5 -22.50 -14.11 14.48
C PRO A 5 -21.99 -15.53 14.69
N GLY A 6 -20.92 -15.67 15.46
CA GLY A 6 -20.33 -16.97 15.79
C GLY A 6 -18.98 -16.83 16.46
N LYS A 7 -18.33 -17.97 16.75
CA LYS A 7 -16.95 -18.00 17.24
C LYS A 7 -15.96 -17.39 16.23
N ILE A 8 -16.30 -17.47 14.94
CA ILE A 8 -15.61 -16.80 13.85
C ILE A 8 -16.71 -16.02 13.09
N PRO A 9 -16.89 -14.73 13.40
CA PRO A 9 -17.94 -13.93 12.77
C PRO A 9 -17.67 -13.76 11.27
N VAL A 10 -18.73 -13.81 10.47
CA VAL A 10 -18.66 -13.64 9.01
C VAL A 10 -19.44 -12.40 8.60
N ALA A 11 -18.81 -11.51 7.83
CA ALA A 11 -19.46 -10.37 7.20
C ALA A 11 -19.47 -10.56 5.68
N ILE A 12 -20.60 -10.24 5.03
CA ILE A 12 -20.76 -10.42 3.59
C ILE A 12 -21.12 -9.08 2.97
N SER A 13 -20.28 -8.61 2.06
CA SER A 13 -20.52 -7.41 1.26
C SER A 13 -21.57 -7.67 0.18
N PRO A 14 -22.50 -6.73 -0.10
CA PRO A 14 -23.44 -6.87 -1.21
C PRO A 14 -22.75 -7.13 -2.56
N PHE A 15 -21.55 -6.57 -2.76
CA PHE A 15 -20.78 -6.76 -3.98
C PHE A 15 -20.34 -8.21 -4.21
N PHE A 16 -20.20 -9.02 -3.15
CA PHE A 16 -19.91 -10.45 -3.27
C PHE A 16 -21.01 -11.19 -4.06
N TRP A 17 -22.28 -10.88 -3.76
CA TRP A 17 -23.40 -11.51 -4.46
C TRP A 17 -23.47 -11.08 -5.93
N VAL A 18 -23.15 -9.81 -6.21
CA VAL A 18 -23.13 -9.27 -7.57
C VAL A 18 -22.06 -9.96 -8.42
N THR A 19 -20.85 -10.12 -7.90
CA THR A 19 -19.76 -10.78 -8.63
C THR A 19 -20.00 -12.28 -8.78
N ALA A 20 -20.48 -12.97 -7.75
CA ALA A 20 -20.85 -14.39 -7.84
C ALA A 20 -21.96 -14.60 -8.88
N ALA A 21 -22.96 -13.72 -8.92
CA ALA A 21 -24.02 -13.75 -9.93
C ALA A 21 -23.50 -13.47 -11.34
N LEU A 22 -22.58 -12.51 -11.50
CA LEU A 22 -21.97 -12.19 -12.79
C LEU A 22 -21.15 -13.37 -13.33
N ILE A 23 -20.30 -13.96 -12.50
CA ILE A 23 -19.51 -15.15 -12.85
C ILE A 23 -20.46 -16.30 -13.20
N GLY A 24 -21.47 -16.55 -12.37
CA GLY A 24 -22.46 -17.60 -12.62
C GLY A 24 -23.21 -17.38 -13.94
N TRP A 25 -23.63 -16.15 -14.23
CA TRP A 25 -24.32 -15.80 -15.46
C TRP A 25 -23.45 -16.03 -16.69
N ILE A 26 -22.22 -15.52 -16.69
CA ILE A 26 -21.26 -15.69 -17.80
C ILE A 26 -21.01 -17.17 -18.08
N ASN A 27 -20.83 -18.00 -17.05
CA ASN A 27 -20.60 -19.44 -17.21
C ASN A 27 -21.87 -20.24 -17.52
N SER A 28 -23.05 -19.64 -17.35
CA SER A 28 -24.33 -20.29 -17.64
C SER A 28 -24.92 -19.87 -18.99
N MET A 29 -24.35 -18.86 -19.65
CA MET A 29 -24.74 -18.42 -20.99
C MET A 29 -24.63 -19.57 -21.99
N GLY A 30 -25.73 -19.88 -22.67
CA GLY A 30 -25.81 -21.01 -23.62
C GLY A 30 -26.30 -22.32 -23.02
N SER A 31 -26.53 -22.39 -21.70
CA SER A 31 -27.22 -23.53 -21.08
C SER A 31 -28.74 -23.43 -21.26
N GLY A 32 -29.45 -24.58 -21.17
CA GLY A 32 -30.92 -24.60 -21.28
C GLY A 32 -31.67 -23.99 -20.09
N SER A 33 -30.98 -23.70 -18.97
CA SER A 33 -31.58 -23.13 -17.75
C SER A 33 -30.61 -22.15 -17.06
N PRO A 34 -30.25 -21.03 -17.73
CA PRO A 34 -29.15 -20.17 -17.30
C PRO A 34 -29.38 -19.56 -15.92
N PHE A 35 -30.63 -19.25 -15.57
CA PHE A 35 -30.98 -18.71 -14.25
C PHE A 35 -30.74 -19.72 -13.12
N LEU A 36 -31.22 -20.96 -13.27
CA LEU A 36 -31.03 -22.00 -12.26
C LEU A 36 -29.54 -22.31 -12.08
N LEU A 37 -28.80 -22.43 -13.18
CA LEU A 37 -27.37 -22.69 -13.13
C LEU A 37 -26.60 -21.53 -12.48
N THR A 38 -27.00 -20.28 -12.74
CA THR A 38 -26.45 -19.10 -12.05
C THR A 38 -26.67 -19.16 -10.54
N LEU A 39 -27.84 -19.57 -10.06
CA LEU A 39 -28.10 -19.77 -8.63
C LEU A 39 -27.20 -20.85 -8.02
N ILE A 40 -26.97 -21.95 -8.74
CA ILE A 40 -26.04 -23.01 -8.32
C ILE A 40 -24.62 -22.45 -8.23
N TRP A 41 -24.16 -21.68 -9.23
CA TRP A 41 -22.85 -21.02 -9.22
C TRP A 41 -22.69 -20.09 -8.01
N ILE A 42 -23.67 -19.24 -7.73
CA ILE A 42 -23.65 -18.34 -6.56
C ILE A 42 -23.48 -19.16 -5.27
N PHE A 43 -24.27 -20.22 -5.11
CA PHE A 43 -24.20 -21.09 -3.95
C PHE A 43 -22.83 -21.78 -3.82
N VAL A 44 -22.32 -22.36 -4.89
CA VAL A 44 -21.03 -23.06 -4.90
C VAL A 44 -19.87 -22.10 -4.60
N ILE A 45 -19.84 -20.92 -5.24
CA ILE A 45 -18.81 -19.90 -4.99
C ILE A 45 -18.84 -19.46 -3.52
N PHE A 46 -20.03 -19.19 -2.98
CA PHE A 46 -20.21 -18.83 -1.57
C PHE A 46 -19.65 -19.89 -0.63
N ILE A 47 -20.06 -21.15 -0.79
CA ILE A 47 -19.60 -22.24 0.08
C ILE A 47 -18.10 -22.50 -0.07
N SER A 48 -17.56 -22.43 -1.30
CA SER A 48 -16.14 -22.70 -1.56
C SER A 48 -15.24 -21.65 -0.92
N ILE A 49 -15.53 -20.36 -1.12
CA ILE A 49 -14.76 -19.26 -0.52
C ILE A 49 -14.93 -19.31 1.00
N LEU A 50 -16.14 -19.55 1.51
CA LEU A 50 -16.37 -19.62 2.94
C LEU A 50 -15.56 -20.74 3.60
N ILE A 51 -15.53 -21.95 3.02
CA ILE A 51 -14.74 -23.09 3.53
C ILE A 51 -13.25 -22.79 3.49
N HIS A 52 -12.77 -22.15 2.43
CA HIS A 52 -11.39 -21.68 2.33
C HIS A 52 -11.03 -20.71 3.47
N GLU A 53 -11.82 -19.64 3.67
CA GLU A 53 -11.58 -18.67 4.75
C GLU A 53 -11.68 -19.31 6.15
N PHE A 54 -12.59 -20.28 6.33
CA PHE A 54 -12.64 -21.05 7.56
C PHE A 54 -11.37 -21.86 7.82
N GLY A 55 -10.67 -22.33 6.78
CA GLY A 55 -9.35 -22.97 6.93
C GLY A 55 -8.35 -22.06 7.63
N HIS A 56 -8.25 -20.79 7.20
CA HIS A 56 -7.45 -19.79 7.89
C HIS A 56 -7.97 -19.48 9.30
N GLY A 57 -9.28 -19.24 9.42
CA GLY A 57 -9.92 -18.86 10.68
C GLY A 57 -9.79 -19.92 11.78
N ILE A 58 -10.07 -21.18 11.47
CA ILE A 58 -9.99 -22.28 12.45
C ILE A 58 -8.54 -22.44 12.94
N THR A 59 -7.58 -22.36 12.02
CA THR A 59 -6.16 -22.56 12.34
C THR A 59 -5.60 -21.39 13.15
N SER A 60 -5.91 -20.15 12.77
CA SER A 60 -5.50 -18.95 13.53
C SER A 60 -6.11 -18.97 14.93
N ARG A 61 -7.38 -19.36 15.05
CA ARG A 61 -8.04 -19.53 16.35
C ARG A 61 -7.39 -20.61 17.21
N PHE A 62 -6.99 -21.73 16.62
CA PHE A 62 -6.26 -22.79 17.33
C PHE A 62 -4.95 -22.26 17.92
N PHE A 63 -4.27 -21.36 17.22
CA PHE A 63 -3.07 -20.68 17.73
C PHE A 63 -3.36 -19.49 18.66
N GLY A 64 -4.62 -19.24 19.04
CA GLY A 64 -4.98 -18.21 20.03
C GLY A 64 -5.25 -16.83 19.46
N GLN A 65 -5.43 -16.68 18.15
CA GLN A 65 -5.91 -15.45 17.53
C GLN A 65 -7.45 -15.39 17.50
N THR A 66 -8.02 -14.21 17.35
CA THR A 66 -9.45 -13.98 17.16
C THR A 66 -9.73 -13.63 15.70
N PRO A 67 -10.15 -14.62 14.87
CA PRO A 67 -10.37 -14.38 13.45
C PRO A 67 -11.75 -13.77 13.17
N ARG A 68 -11.84 -12.98 12.10
CA ARG A 68 -13.08 -12.47 11.51
C ARG A 68 -13.02 -12.58 9.99
N ILE A 69 -14.03 -13.18 9.39
CA ILE A 69 -14.10 -13.40 7.94
C ILE A 69 -14.93 -12.28 7.32
N GLU A 70 -14.44 -11.73 6.21
CA GLU A 70 -15.18 -10.78 5.39
C GLU A 70 -15.17 -11.21 3.92
N LEU A 71 -16.34 -11.49 3.37
CA LEU A 71 -16.52 -11.82 1.96
C LEU A 71 -16.74 -10.54 1.15
N VAL A 72 -15.84 -10.30 0.21
CA VAL A 72 -15.77 -9.10 -0.65
C VAL A 72 -15.92 -9.49 -2.12
N ALA A 73 -16.01 -8.50 -3.02
CA ALA A 73 -16.34 -8.73 -4.43
C ALA A 73 -15.54 -9.88 -5.11
N PHE A 74 -14.22 -9.92 -4.94
CA PHE A 74 -13.37 -10.91 -5.63
C PHE A 74 -12.87 -12.06 -4.74
N GLY A 75 -13.44 -12.27 -3.54
CA GLY A 75 -12.95 -13.31 -2.63
C GLY A 75 -13.39 -13.14 -1.19
N GLY A 76 -12.57 -13.66 -0.28
CA GLY A 76 -12.68 -13.46 1.16
C GLY A 76 -11.40 -12.87 1.73
N VAL A 77 -11.52 -12.28 2.92
CA VAL A 77 -10.38 -11.87 3.74
C VAL A 77 -10.64 -12.34 5.17
N THR A 78 -9.71 -13.11 5.73
CA THR A 78 -9.71 -13.46 7.15
C THR A 78 -8.80 -12.51 7.92
N TYR A 79 -9.40 -11.58 8.65
CA TYR A 79 -8.69 -10.74 9.62
C TYR A 79 -8.35 -11.56 10.85
N GLN A 80 -7.15 -11.37 11.38
CA GLN A 80 -6.63 -12.10 12.53
C GLN A 80 -6.20 -11.09 13.59
N GLU A 81 -6.93 -11.03 14.69
CA GLU A 81 -6.59 -10.16 15.82
C GLU A 81 -5.85 -10.96 16.91
N GLY A 82 -5.00 -10.29 17.68
CA GLY A 82 -4.19 -10.89 18.73
C GLY A 82 -2.69 -10.86 18.44
N HIS A 83 -1.94 -11.74 19.09
CA HIS A 83 -0.49 -11.81 18.92
C HIS A 83 -0.12 -12.25 17.49
N ARG A 84 0.94 -11.64 16.94
CA ARG A 84 1.41 -11.95 15.59
C ARG A 84 2.05 -13.35 15.58
N LEU A 85 1.51 -14.25 14.76
CA LEU A 85 2.13 -15.53 14.50
C LEU A 85 3.33 -15.34 13.56
N ARG A 86 4.39 -16.14 13.73
CA ARG A 86 5.58 -16.13 12.88
C ARG A 86 6.03 -17.55 12.54
N GLY A 87 6.76 -17.70 11.44
CA GLY A 87 7.37 -18.96 11.03
C GLY A 87 6.33 -20.05 10.75
N TRP A 88 6.55 -21.24 11.27
CA TRP A 88 5.73 -22.42 10.95
C TRP A 88 4.25 -22.28 11.35
N ARG A 89 3.92 -21.53 12.41
CA ARG A 89 2.52 -21.33 12.83
C ARG A 89 1.76 -20.49 11.81
N GLU A 90 2.37 -19.39 11.38
CA GLU A 90 1.82 -18.52 10.34
C GLU A 90 1.72 -19.26 9.00
N PHE A 91 2.75 -20.04 8.66
CA PHE A 91 2.73 -20.90 7.48
C PHE A 91 1.54 -21.85 7.45
N LEU A 92 1.24 -22.53 8.57
CA LEU A 92 0.09 -23.43 8.66
C LEU A 92 -1.26 -22.70 8.55
N VAL A 93 -1.37 -21.51 9.15
CA VAL A 93 -2.59 -20.69 9.01
C VAL A 93 -2.85 -20.35 7.56
N ILE A 94 -1.83 -19.88 6.84
CA ILE A 94 -1.96 -19.52 5.42
C ILE A 94 -2.23 -20.78 4.58
N LEU A 95 -1.51 -21.87 4.80
CA LEU A 95 -1.66 -23.09 3.99
C LEU A 95 -3.06 -23.73 4.16
N ASN A 96 -3.66 -23.60 5.34
CA ASN A 96 -4.93 -24.26 5.62
C ASN A 96 -6.13 -23.69 4.84
N GLY A 97 -6.07 -22.46 4.33
CA GLY A 97 -7.11 -21.96 3.42
C GLY A 97 -7.19 -22.77 2.12
N PRO A 98 -6.11 -22.79 1.32
CA PRO A 98 -6.02 -23.62 0.13
C PRO A 98 -6.22 -25.11 0.41
N LEU A 99 -5.73 -25.63 1.55
CA LEU A 99 -5.90 -27.03 1.91
C LEU A 99 -7.37 -27.40 2.14
N PHE A 100 -8.16 -26.52 2.78
CA PHE A 100 -9.60 -26.76 2.96
C PHE A 100 -10.35 -26.71 1.64
N GLY A 101 -9.99 -25.78 0.75
CA GLY A 101 -10.51 -25.77 -0.64
C GLY A 101 -10.17 -27.06 -1.39
N PHE A 102 -8.92 -27.54 -1.27
CA PHE A 102 -8.48 -28.78 -1.90
C PHE A 102 -9.20 -30.02 -1.34
N VAL A 103 -9.42 -30.09 -0.03
CA VAL A 103 -10.20 -31.16 0.61
C VAL A 103 -11.64 -31.15 0.09
N LEU A 104 -12.25 -29.97 -0.09
CA LEU A 104 -13.59 -29.86 -0.67
C LEU A 104 -13.64 -30.31 -2.13
N PHE A 105 -12.60 -30.01 -2.92
CA PHE A 105 -12.42 -30.55 -4.27
C PHE A 105 -12.37 -32.09 -4.26
N LEU A 106 -11.51 -32.69 -3.44
CA LEU A 106 -11.38 -34.15 -3.35
C LEU A 106 -12.68 -34.81 -2.89
N PHE A 107 -13.35 -34.21 -1.90
CA PHE A 107 -14.61 -34.71 -1.38
C PHE A 107 -15.72 -34.71 -2.45
N THR A 108 -15.88 -33.60 -3.18
CA THR A 108 -16.91 -33.51 -4.21
C THR A 108 -16.58 -34.35 -5.45
N LEU A 109 -15.29 -34.53 -5.78
CA LEU A 109 -14.84 -35.46 -6.80
C LEU A 109 -15.14 -36.92 -6.42
N MET A 110 -14.89 -37.30 -5.17
CA MET A 110 -15.23 -38.62 -4.63
C MET A 110 -16.73 -38.86 -4.74
N LEU A 111 -17.57 -37.92 -4.29
CA LEU A 111 -19.04 -38.03 -4.40
C LEU A 111 -19.50 -38.20 -5.85
N LEU A 112 -18.92 -37.45 -6.78
CA LEU A 112 -19.24 -37.56 -8.21
C LEU A 112 -18.92 -38.95 -8.77
N SER A 113 -17.78 -39.54 -8.34
CA SER A 113 -17.34 -40.87 -8.79
C SER A 113 -18.23 -42.03 -8.32
N THR A 114 -18.99 -41.87 -7.23
CA THR A 114 -19.90 -42.92 -6.73
C THR A 114 -21.09 -43.20 -7.66
N GLY A 115 -21.47 -42.24 -8.52
CA GLY A 115 -22.68 -42.34 -9.35
C GLY A 115 -23.99 -42.38 -8.56
N TRP A 116 -23.99 -42.12 -7.25
CA TRP A 116 -25.20 -42.13 -6.42
C TRP A 116 -26.17 -41.01 -6.78
N PHE A 117 -25.65 -39.87 -7.22
CA PHE A 117 -26.45 -38.70 -7.58
C PHE A 117 -26.77 -38.70 -9.07
N LYS A 118 -28.06 -38.79 -9.41
CA LYS A 118 -28.53 -38.85 -10.81
C LYS A 118 -29.33 -37.62 -11.26
N SER A 119 -29.70 -36.75 -10.32
CA SER A 119 -30.44 -35.53 -10.68
C SER A 119 -29.51 -34.56 -11.46
N PRO A 120 -29.96 -34.00 -12.58
CA PRO A 120 -29.16 -33.03 -13.36
C PRO A 120 -28.64 -31.86 -12.50
N VAL A 121 -29.46 -31.39 -11.56
CA VAL A 121 -29.10 -30.30 -10.64
C VAL A 121 -27.96 -30.71 -9.71
N THR A 122 -28.04 -31.91 -9.11
CA THR A 122 -26.99 -32.40 -8.21
C THR A 122 -25.69 -32.66 -8.93
N LEU A 123 -25.75 -33.19 -10.15
CA LEU A 123 -24.56 -33.44 -10.98
C LEU A 123 -23.89 -32.13 -11.37
N ALA A 124 -24.66 -31.14 -11.85
CA ALA A 124 -24.13 -29.81 -12.16
C ALA A 124 -23.49 -29.17 -10.92
N THR A 125 -24.13 -29.25 -9.76
CA THR A 125 -23.61 -28.70 -8.50
C THR A 125 -22.26 -29.33 -8.13
N LEU A 126 -22.15 -30.66 -8.16
CA LEU A 126 -20.90 -31.37 -7.86
C LEU A 126 -19.79 -31.03 -8.87
N GLN A 127 -20.12 -30.98 -10.17
CA GLN A 127 -19.16 -30.61 -11.22
C GLN A 127 -18.64 -29.19 -11.03
N ILE A 128 -19.52 -28.23 -10.71
CA ILE A 128 -19.11 -26.85 -10.43
C ILE A 128 -18.23 -26.82 -9.18
N PHE A 129 -18.57 -27.54 -8.09
CA PHE A 129 -17.71 -27.62 -6.90
C PHE A 129 -16.30 -28.12 -7.23
N VAL A 130 -16.19 -29.18 -8.03
CA VAL A 130 -14.90 -29.75 -8.47
C VAL A 130 -14.07 -28.68 -9.19
N TRP A 131 -14.63 -28.05 -10.22
CA TRP A 131 -13.92 -27.05 -11.00
C TRP A 131 -13.56 -25.80 -10.20
N VAL A 132 -14.52 -25.26 -9.43
CA VAL A 132 -14.35 -24.05 -8.62
C VAL A 132 -13.27 -24.26 -7.57
N ASN A 133 -13.30 -25.35 -6.80
CA ASN A 133 -12.33 -25.55 -5.73
C ASN A 133 -10.94 -25.89 -6.25
N LEU A 134 -10.83 -26.65 -7.34
CA LEU A 134 -9.54 -26.88 -7.98
C LEU A 134 -8.94 -25.57 -8.50
N PHE A 135 -9.74 -24.78 -9.21
CA PHE A 135 -9.32 -23.49 -9.75
C PHE A 135 -8.86 -22.53 -8.64
N TRP A 136 -9.69 -22.29 -7.62
CA TRP A 136 -9.33 -21.39 -6.51
C TRP A 136 -8.13 -21.88 -5.72
N THR A 137 -7.97 -23.21 -5.53
CA THR A 137 -6.79 -23.77 -4.85
C THR A 137 -5.53 -23.47 -5.64
N ILE A 138 -5.53 -23.73 -6.96
CA ILE A 138 -4.36 -23.49 -7.82
C ILE A 138 -4.03 -22.00 -7.85
N VAL A 139 -5.03 -21.14 -8.06
CA VAL A 139 -4.83 -19.68 -8.09
C VAL A 139 -4.28 -19.20 -6.77
N ASN A 140 -4.87 -19.58 -5.63
CA ASN A 140 -4.38 -19.13 -4.32
C ASN A 140 -2.98 -19.64 -4.01
N LEU A 141 -2.55 -20.79 -4.52
CA LEU A 141 -1.19 -21.28 -4.33
C LEU A 141 -0.14 -20.68 -5.27
N LEU A 142 -0.54 -19.79 -6.21
CA LEU A 142 0.42 -19.07 -7.03
C LEU A 142 1.35 -18.20 -6.16
N PRO A 143 2.67 -18.14 -6.48
CA PRO A 143 3.66 -17.40 -5.70
C PRO A 143 3.58 -15.88 -5.95
N VAL A 144 2.39 -15.30 -5.83
CA VAL A 144 2.09 -13.90 -6.13
C VAL A 144 1.26 -13.32 -4.99
N MET A 145 1.81 -12.36 -4.24
CA MET A 145 1.03 -11.57 -3.29
C MET A 145 0.01 -10.70 -4.05
N PRO A 146 -1.23 -10.57 -3.55
CA PRO A 146 -1.67 -10.90 -2.19
C PRO A 146 -2.16 -12.35 -1.97
N LEU A 147 -2.08 -13.24 -2.97
CA LEU A 147 -2.55 -14.63 -2.87
C LEU A 147 -1.77 -15.42 -1.81
N ASP A 148 -2.38 -16.49 -1.28
CA ASP A 148 -1.81 -17.30 -0.20
C ASP A 148 -0.43 -17.86 -0.52
N GLY A 149 -0.18 -18.31 -1.74
CA GLY A 149 1.11 -18.83 -2.18
C GLY A 149 2.21 -17.77 -2.13
N GLY A 150 1.86 -16.50 -2.41
CA GLY A 150 2.75 -15.36 -2.20
C GLY A 150 3.03 -15.11 -0.72
N GLN A 151 2.04 -15.27 0.15
CA GLN A 151 2.20 -15.16 1.61
C GLN A 151 3.02 -16.33 2.19
N LEU A 152 2.82 -17.55 1.68
CA LEU A 152 3.64 -18.72 2.02
C LEU A 152 5.09 -18.49 1.61
N LEU A 153 5.32 -17.99 0.39
CA LEU A 153 6.66 -17.62 -0.07
C LEU A 153 7.28 -16.56 0.83
N ARG A 154 6.50 -15.57 1.28
CA ARG A 154 6.96 -14.57 2.26
C ARG A 154 7.44 -15.21 3.55
N VAL A 155 6.63 -16.07 4.17
CA VAL A 155 7.01 -16.75 5.42
C VAL A 155 8.24 -17.64 5.24
N ILE A 156 8.37 -18.32 4.10
CA ILE A 156 9.57 -19.10 3.76
C ILE A 156 10.80 -18.19 3.65
N CYS A 157 10.70 -17.10 2.88
CA CYS A 157 11.80 -16.17 2.68
C CYS A 157 12.22 -15.49 3.99
N GLU A 158 11.28 -15.09 4.84
CA GLU A 158 11.55 -14.52 6.18
C GLU A 158 12.21 -15.54 7.12
N SER A 159 11.85 -16.83 7.00
CA SER A 159 12.46 -17.91 7.78
C SER A 159 13.92 -18.16 7.36
N ILE A 160 14.24 -18.04 6.07
CA ILE A 160 15.59 -18.25 5.53
C ILE A 160 16.47 -17.01 5.70
N SER A 161 15.92 -15.84 5.41
CA SER A 161 16.62 -14.56 5.35
C SER A 161 15.81 -13.53 6.11
N ARG A 162 16.11 -13.31 7.40
CA ARG A 162 15.36 -12.44 8.33
C ARG A 162 14.97 -11.08 7.72
N GLY A 163 15.85 -10.07 7.79
CA GLY A 163 15.56 -8.70 7.34
C GLY A 163 15.37 -8.51 5.84
N ASN A 164 15.82 -9.46 5.02
CA ASN A 164 15.67 -9.39 3.56
C ASN A 164 14.55 -10.28 3.02
N GLY A 165 13.92 -11.10 3.86
CA GLY A 165 12.96 -12.13 3.43
C GLY A 165 11.73 -11.53 2.77
N LEU A 166 11.16 -10.49 3.39
CA LEU A 166 10.06 -9.72 2.79
C LEU A 166 10.47 -9.08 1.45
N LYS A 167 11.71 -8.58 1.35
CA LYS A 167 12.23 -7.97 0.11
C LYS A 167 12.33 -9.01 -1.00
N TYR A 168 12.84 -10.19 -0.70
CA TYR A 168 12.91 -11.29 -1.66
C TYR A 168 11.53 -11.77 -2.06
N ALA A 169 10.62 -11.97 -1.11
CA ALA A 169 9.26 -12.41 -1.38
C ALA A 169 8.51 -11.45 -2.30
N LEU A 170 8.60 -10.14 -2.05
CA LEU A 170 7.98 -9.11 -2.91
C LEU A 170 8.63 -9.07 -4.31
N PHE A 171 9.95 -9.26 -4.40
CA PHE A 171 10.66 -9.33 -5.68
C PHE A 171 10.24 -10.55 -6.51
N LEU A 172 10.23 -11.74 -5.90
CA LEU A 172 9.77 -12.97 -6.54
C LEU A 172 8.29 -12.87 -6.95
N SER A 173 7.44 -12.33 -6.07
CA SER A 173 6.03 -12.08 -6.35
C SER A 173 5.84 -11.16 -7.56
N MET A 174 6.56 -10.05 -7.61
CA MET A 174 6.58 -9.12 -8.76
C MET A 174 7.04 -9.82 -10.05
N PHE A 175 8.05 -10.68 -9.97
CA PHE A 175 8.55 -11.43 -11.13
C PHE A 175 7.50 -12.42 -11.65
N PHE A 176 6.90 -13.24 -10.78
CA PHE A 176 5.89 -14.21 -11.18
C PHE A 176 4.60 -13.55 -11.67
N SER A 177 4.17 -12.44 -11.04
CA SER A 177 2.99 -11.71 -11.51
C SER A 177 3.22 -11.07 -12.88
N ALA A 178 4.43 -10.57 -13.16
CA ALA A 178 4.78 -10.02 -14.47
C ALA A 178 4.79 -11.11 -15.55
N LEU A 179 5.36 -12.27 -15.24
CA LEU A 179 5.36 -13.44 -16.13
C LEU A 179 3.92 -13.87 -16.49
N LEU A 180 3.06 -13.99 -15.47
CA LEU A 180 1.64 -14.35 -15.67
C LEU A 180 0.87 -13.28 -16.43
N ALA A 181 1.11 -11.99 -16.16
CA ALA A 181 0.49 -10.90 -16.91
C ALA A 181 0.84 -10.98 -18.41
N CYS A 182 2.12 -11.12 -18.74
CA CYS A 182 2.58 -11.28 -20.12
C CYS A 182 1.97 -12.52 -20.78
N PHE A 183 1.94 -13.65 -20.07
CA PHE A 183 1.33 -14.87 -20.56
C PHE A 183 -0.15 -14.66 -20.90
N PHE A 184 -0.96 -14.15 -19.97
CA PHE A 184 -2.40 -13.95 -20.19
C PHE A 184 -2.73 -12.91 -21.26
N PHE A 185 -1.92 -11.85 -21.41
CA PHE A 185 -2.06 -10.93 -22.54
C PHE A 185 -1.76 -11.61 -23.87
N PHE A 186 -0.73 -12.45 -23.93
CA PHE A 186 -0.36 -13.16 -25.16
C PHE A 186 -1.46 -14.11 -25.64
N ILE A 187 -2.13 -14.82 -24.72
CA ILE A 187 -3.24 -15.73 -25.06
C ILE A 187 -4.61 -15.03 -25.15
N GLY A 188 -4.67 -13.70 -25.05
CA GLY A 188 -5.88 -12.90 -25.26
C GLY A 188 -6.83 -12.76 -24.05
N TYR A 189 -6.46 -13.27 -22.87
CA TYR A 189 -7.24 -13.09 -21.64
C TYR A 189 -6.91 -11.75 -20.97
N PHE A 190 -7.31 -10.65 -21.61
CA PHE A 190 -6.96 -9.28 -21.20
C PHE A 190 -7.31 -8.95 -19.76
N LEU A 191 -8.49 -9.35 -19.26
CA LEU A 191 -8.91 -9.05 -17.90
C LEU A 191 -8.01 -9.71 -16.85
N ILE A 192 -7.67 -10.99 -17.05
CA ILE A 192 -6.80 -11.74 -16.14
C ILE A 192 -5.38 -11.18 -16.21
N GLY A 193 -4.88 -10.88 -17.42
CA GLY A 193 -3.59 -10.23 -17.62
C GLY A 193 -3.50 -8.87 -16.90
N ALA A 194 -4.57 -8.08 -16.95
CA ALA A 194 -4.64 -6.77 -16.27
C ALA A 194 -4.61 -6.91 -14.74
N ILE A 195 -5.27 -7.94 -14.17
CA ILE A 195 -5.22 -8.21 -12.73
C ILE A 195 -3.79 -8.56 -12.27
N PHE A 196 -3.10 -9.46 -12.99
CA PHE A 196 -1.71 -9.80 -12.66
C PHE A 196 -0.74 -8.64 -12.92
N PHE A 197 -1.01 -7.79 -13.90
CA PHE A 197 -0.26 -6.55 -14.11
C PHE A 197 -0.44 -5.59 -12.93
N LEU A 198 -1.66 -5.44 -12.41
CA LEU A 198 -1.93 -4.66 -11.20
C LEU A 198 -1.18 -5.23 -9.99
N PHE A 199 -1.18 -6.56 -9.81
CA PHE A 199 -0.38 -7.20 -8.76
C PHE A 199 1.12 -6.92 -8.93
N THR A 200 1.63 -6.90 -10.16
CA THR A 200 3.03 -6.53 -10.43
C THR A 200 3.33 -5.12 -9.91
N PHE A 201 2.48 -4.15 -10.25
CA PHE A 201 2.65 -2.77 -9.79
C PHE A 201 2.55 -2.64 -8.27
N GLN A 202 1.59 -3.32 -7.63
CA GLN A 202 1.42 -3.33 -6.17
C GLN A 202 2.64 -3.94 -5.46
N ASN A 203 3.18 -5.05 -5.97
CA ASN A 203 4.37 -5.68 -5.44
C ASN A 203 5.61 -4.81 -5.63
N PHE A 204 5.77 -4.17 -6.80
CA PHE A 204 6.85 -3.22 -7.06
C PHE A 204 6.80 -2.02 -6.09
N ALA A 205 5.62 -1.41 -5.93
CA ALA A 205 5.43 -0.29 -5.01
C ALA A 205 5.74 -0.68 -3.56
N SER A 206 5.30 -1.87 -3.14
CA SER A 206 5.55 -2.41 -1.81
C SER A 206 7.04 -2.72 -1.60
N TRP A 207 7.69 -3.35 -2.59
CA TRP A 207 9.12 -3.64 -2.57
C TRP A 207 9.95 -2.36 -2.46
N ARG A 208 9.60 -1.32 -3.23
CA ARG A 208 10.27 -0.01 -3.18
C ARG A 208 10.19 0.63 -1.79
N ARG A 209 9.08 0.45 -1.07
CA ARG A 209 8.93 0.95 0.32
C ARG A 209 9.81 0.17 1.29
N VAL A 210 9.77 -1.16 1.24
CA VAL A 210 10.52 -2.00 2.19
C VAL A 210 12.00 -2.16 1.86
N ARG A 211 12.48 -1.69 0.71
CA ARG A 211 13.91 -1.84 0.33
C ARG A 211 14.87 -1.22 1.36
N VAL A 212 14.43 -0.16 2.05
CA VAL A 212 15.19 0.56 3.08
C VAL A 212 15.12 -0.14 4.44
N MET A 213 14.17 -1.06 4.61
CA MET A 213 13.91 -1.75 5.87
C MET A 213 15.15 -2.50 6.37
N THR A 214 15.42 -2.43 7.67
CA THR A 214 16.48 -3.18 8.36
C THR A 214 15.91 -4.22 9.32
N ASP A 215 16.78 -5.03 9.93
CA ASP A 215 16.36 -6.02 10.92
C ASP A 215 15.73 -5.34 12.16
N GLU A 216 16.22 -4.16 12.53
CA GLU A 216 15.67 -3.36 13.63
C GLU A 216 14.22 -2.94 13.37
N ASP A 217 13.84 -2.67 12.11
CA ASP A 217 12.46 -2.34 11.73
C ASP A 217 11.48 -3.52 11.89
N GLN A 218 11.99 -4.74 12.10
CA GLN A 218 11.18 -5.95 12.34
C GLN A 218 11.06 -6.31 13.82
N ASN A 219 11.68 -5.52 14.70
CA ASN A 219 11.60 -5.72 16.14
C ASN A 219 10.22 -5.27 16.65
N ASP A 220 9.47 -6.21 17.22
CA ASP A 220 8.14 -5.96 17.76
C ASP A 220 8.19 -4.95 18.93
N ASP A 221 9.27 -4.92 19.71
CA ASP A 221 9.44 -3.99 20.83
C ASP A 221 9.54 -2.54 20.33
N LEU A 222 10.41 -2.29 19.33
CA LEU A 222 10.56 -0.95 18.74
C LEU A 222 9.27 -0.48 18.06
N THR A 223 8.54 -1.41 17.44
CA THR A 223 7.26 -1.11 16.80
C THR A 223 6.19 -0.75 17.82
N LEU A 224 6.14 -1.46 18.95
CA LEU A 224 5.22 -1.18 20.05
C LEU A 224 5.53 0.18 20.70
N GLU A 225 6.80 0.43 21.00
CA GLU A 225 7.24 1.70 21.58
C GLU A 225 6.90 2.89 20.65
N LEU A 226 7.10 2.74 19.33
CA LEU A 226 6.73 3.76 18.36
C LEU A 226 5.21 4.03 18.36
N LYS A 227 4.38 2.98 18.44
CA LYS A 227 2.93 3.12 18.51
C LYS A 227 2.49 3.85 19.79
N GLU A 228 3.12 3.57 20.93
CA GLU A 228 2.86 4.30 22.17
C GLU A 228 3.22 5.79 22.04
N ILE A 229 4.31 6.11 21.33
CA ILE A 229 4.68 7.49 21.02
C ILE A 229 3.63 8.15 20.13
N GLU A 230 3.17 7.49 19.06
CA GLU A 230 2.12 8.02 18.19
C GLU A 230 0.83 8.31 18.99
N GLU A 231 0.47 7.47 19.96
CA GLU A 231 -0.65 7.72 20.87
C GLU A 231 -0.41 8.94 21.79
N LEU A 232 0.82 9.15 22.26
CA LEU A 232 1.18 10.36 23.01
C LEU A 232 1.08 11.62 22.12
N LEU A 233 1.54 11.54 20.88
CA LEU A 233 1.47 12.64 19.92
C LEU A 233 0.03 12.98 19.55
N ALA A 234 -0.83 11.97 19.38
CA ALA A 234 -2.26 12.16 19.15
C ALA A 234 -2.98 12.87 20.33
N LYS A 235 -2.41 12.78 21.54
CA LYS A 235 -2.90 13.47 22.75
C LYS A 235 -2.17 14.79 23.02
N ASP A 236 -1.36 15.28 22.08
CA ASP A 236 -0.55 16.50 22.20
C ASP A 236 0.47 16.48 23.36
N HIS A 237 0.89 15.29 23.80
CA HIS A 237 1.88 15.11 24.87
C HIS A 237 3.33 15.15 24.35
N LYS A 238 3.69 16.23 23.64
CA LYS A 238 4.97 16.38 22.92
C LYS A 238 6.21 16.23 23.82
N ALA A 239 6.18 16.82 25.02
CA ALA A 239 7.30 16.78 25.96
C ALA A 239 7.67 15.36 26.43
N ALA A 240 6.70 14.46 26.50
CA ALA A 240 6.93 13.05 26.84
C ALA A 240 7.40 12.20 25.65
N ALA A 241 7.00 12.59 24.43
CA ALA A 241 7.33 11.88 23.20
C ALA A 241 8.76 12.15 22.71
N LEU A 242 9.24 13.40 22.81
CA LEU A 242 10.53 13.82 22.27
C LEU A 242 11.74 12.98 22.72
N PRO A 243 11.98 12.74 24.04
CA PRO A 243 13.13 11.95 24.47
C PRO A 243 13.06 10.49 24.00
N ARG A 244 11.84 9.92 23.95
CA ARG A 244 11.62 8.55 23.48
C ARG A 244 11.86 8.42 21.97
N LEU A 245 11.47 9.43 21.19
CA LEU A 245 11.74 9.46 19.75
C LEU A 245 13.24 9.44 19.45
N GLU A 246 14.03 10.21 20.21
CA GLU A 246 15.48 10.23 20.03
C GLU A 246 16.13 8.90 20.44
N GLU A 247 15.66 8.27 21.53
CA GLU A 247 16.11 6.95 21.94
C GLU A 247 15.82 5.86 20.89
N ILE A 248 14.59 5.82 20.37
CA ILE A 248 14.21 4.87 19.31
C ILE A 248 15.03 5.13 18.05
N ARG A 249 15.21 6.39 17.65
CA ARG A 249 16.03 6.77 16.50
C ARG A 249 17.46 6.27 16.65
N GLN A 250 18.07 6.45 17.82
CA GLN A 250 19.44 5.99 18.10
C GLN A 250 19.56 4.46 18.11
N ARG A 251 18.54 3.75 18.61
CA ARG A 251 18.46 2.28 18.58
C ARG A 251 18.32 1.76 17.15
N ALA A 252 17.44 2.36 16.35
CA ALA A 252 17.20 1.95 14.96
C ALA A 252 18.40 2.22 14.05
N LYS A 253 19.13 3.34 14.24
CA LYS A 253 20.32 3.79 13.47
C LYS A 253 20.08 4.11 11.99
N ARG A 254 19.23 3.35 11.30
CA ARG A 254 18.84 3.46 9.89
C ARG A 254 17.53 2.68 9.68
N GLY A 255 16.97 2.75 8.49
CA GLY A 255 15.74 2.00 8.17
C GLY A 255 14.47 2.86 8.23
N LEU A 256 13.31 2.20 8.25
CA LEU A 256 12.01 2.84 8.23
C LEU A 256 11.71 3.55 9.54
N ILE A 257 11.95 2.89 10.68
CA ILE A 257 11.74 3.47 12.01
C ILE A 257 12.64 4.69 12.17
N PHE A 258 13.93 4.59 11.82
CA PHE A 258 14.85 5.73 11.84
C PHE A 258 14.35 6.91 11.01
N ASN A 259 13.90 6.66 9.77
CA ASN A 259 13.40 7.71 8.89
C ASN A 259 12.14 8.36 9.45
N LEU A 260 11.24 7.58 10.06
CA LEU A 260 9.99 8.07 10.63
C LEU A 260 10.24 8.89 11.91
N THR A 261 11.04 8.38 12.84
CA THR A 261 11.40 9.13 14.06
C THR A 261 12.17 10.42 13.73
N THR A 262 13.04 10.39 12.72
CA THR A 262 13.75 11.58 12.23
C THR A 262 12.78 12.62 11.67
N GLN A 263 11.72 12.20 10.97
CA GLN A 263 10.67 13.09 10.47
C GLN A 263 9.85 13.71 11.61
N TYR A 264 9.46 12.92 12.62
CA TYR A 264 8.77 13.46 13.79
C TYR A 264 9.62 14.49 14.54
N LEU A 265 10.90 14.19 14.78
CA LEU A 265 11.82 15.14 15.43
C LEU A 265 11.96 16.42 14.61
N ALA A 266 12.10 16.32 13.29
CA ALA A 266 12.18 17.48 12.43
C ALA A 266 10.89 18.32 12.43
N ALA A 267 9.71 17.69 12.51
CA ALA A 267 8.46 18.43 12.63
C ALA A 267 8.43 19.27 13.92
N PHE A 268 8.85 18.72 15.07
CA PHE A 268 8.97 19.49 16.31
C PHE A 268 9.97 20.64 16.20
N ARG A 269 11.14 20.41 15.60
CA ARG A 269 12.12 21.49 15.38
C ARG A 269 11.62 22.58 14.44
N ALA A 270 10.78 22.22 13.47
CA ALA A 270 10.16 23.20 12.58
C ALA A 270 9.14 24.08 13.32
N GLU A 271 8.37 23.51 14.26
CA GLU A 271 7.46 24.28 15.12
C GLU A 271 8.21 25.25 16.05
N GLU A 272 9.39 24.86 16.53
CA GLU A 272 10.30 25.71 17.31
C GLU A 272 11.03 26.77 16.46
N GLY A 273 10.88 26.73 15.13
CA GLY A 273 11.60 27.62 14.20
C GLY A 273 13.08 27.29 14.02
N ASN A 274 13.56 26.14 14.51
CA ASN A 274 14.94 25.70 14.40
C ASN A 274 15.20 25.00 13.05
N PHE A 275 15.16 25.79 11.97
CA PHE A 275 15.32 25.27 10.60
C PHE A 275 16.71 24.69 10.30
N GLN A 276 17.74 25.08 11.06
CA GLN A 276 19.07 24.49 10.93
C GLN A 276 19.06 23.00 11.31
N GLU A 277 18.41 22.65 12.43
CA GLU A 277 18.30 21.26 12.87
C GLU A 277 17.36 20.45 11.96
N VAL A 278 16.26 21.06 11.49
CA VAL A 278 15.38 20.45 10.47
C VAL A 278 16.16 20.06 9.23
N TYR A 279 17.00 20.97 8.72
CA TYR A 279 17.83 20.71 7.54
C TYR A 279 18.80 19.55 7.78
N GLN A 280 19.48 19.53 8.93
CA GLN A 280 20.42 18.46 9.30
C GLN A 280 19.74 17.09 9.45
N LEU A 281 18.52 17.06 9.99
CA LEU A 281 17.76 15.83 10.17
C LEU A 281 17.21 15.30 8.84
N LEU A 282 16.62 16.16 8.00
CA LEU A 282 15.85 15.72 6.83
C LEU A 282 16.68 15.59 5.56
N SER A 283 17.73 16.40 5.36
CA SER A 283 18.55 16.38 4.15
C SER A 283 19.17 15.00 3.85
N PRO A 284 19.74 14.27 4.84
CA PRO A 284 20.30 12.93 4.61
C PRO A 284 19.26 11.89 4.16
N ILE A 285 17.98 12.07 4.54
CA ILE A 285 16.89 11.12 4.27
C ILE A 285 15.90 11.64 3.21
N LYS A 286 16.26 12.68 2.44
CA LYS A 286 15.36 13.39 1.51
C LYS A 286 14.57 12.52 0.52
N LYS A 287 15.09 11.33 0.17
CA LYS A 287 14.45 10.35 -0.73
C LYS A 287 13.32 9.55 -0.09
N HIS A 288 13.13 9.66 1.22
CA HIS A 288 12.24 8.84 2.04
C HIS A 288 11.27 9.66 2.87
N LEU A 289 11.08 10.94 2.52
CA LEU A 289 10.22 11.86 3.24
C LEU A 289 8.74 11.70 2.88
N SER A 290 7.88 11.91 3.88
CA SER A 290 6.45 12.14 3.71
C SER A 290 6.20 13.49 3.03
N PRO A 291 5.01 13.72 2.42
CA PRO A 291 4.64 15.01 1.87
C PRO A 291 4.82 16.19 2.85
N GLU A 292 4.47 15.99 4.13
CA GLU A 292 4.61 16.99 5.19
C GLU A 292 6.09 17.30 5.47
N SER A 293 6.93 16.27 5.58
CA SER A 293 8.36 16.44 5.82
C SER A 293 9.10 17.07 4.63
N ILE A 294 8.60 16.88 3.40
CA ILE A 294 9.11 17.59 2.22
C ILE A 294 8.93 19.10 2.38
N ILE A 295 7.79 19.55 2.91
CA ILE A 295 7.52 20.98 3.16
C ILE A 295 8.49 21.52 4.21
N HIS A 296 8.70 20.79 5.31
CA HIS A 296 9.67 21.20 6.33
C HIS A 296 11.10 21.28 5.79
N LEU A 297 11.53 20.28 5.00
CA LEU A 297 12.86 20.31 4.38
C LEU A 297 12.97 21.43 3.35
N HIS A 298 11.93 21.70 2.56
CA HIS A 298 11.92 22.78 1.57
C HIS A 298 12.11 24.14 2.24
N ARG A 299 11.33 24.43 3.28
CA ARG A 299 11.48 25.66 4.06
C ARG A 299 12.86 25.75 4.72
N ALA A 300 13.32 24.66 5.32
CA ALA A 300 14.65 24.62 5.95
C ALA A 300 15.79 24.84 4.94
N ALA A 301 15.68 24.28 3.73
CA ALA A 301 16.64 24.49 2.66
C ALA A 301 16.69 25.97 2.22
N TYR A 302 15.54 26.63 2.12
CA TYR A 302 15.47 28.05 1.81
C TYR A 302 16.15 28.91 2.89
N GLU A 303 15.86 28.67 4.17
CA GLU A 303 16.50 29.37 5.30
C GLU A 303 18.02 29.14 5.32
N MET A 304 18.47 27.93 4.93
CA MET A 304 19.88 27.57 4.81
C MET A 304 20.53 28.02 3.50
N LYS A 305 19.77 28.73 2.63
CA LYS A 305 20.22 29.22 1.33
C LYS A 305 20.73 28.10 0.40
N ASP A 306 20.26 26.87 0.59
CA ASP A 306 20.47 25.76 -0.34
C ASP A 306 19.43 25.83 -1.47
N PHE A 307 19.58 26.85 -2.32
CA PHE A 307 18.67 27.10 -3.45
C PHE A 307 18.59 25.95 -4.45
N PRO A 308 19.66 25.19 -4.76
CA PRO A 308 19.56 23.98 -5.56
C PRO A 308 18.58 22.95 -4.97
N LEU A 309 18.61 22.73 -3.65
CA LEU A 309 17.68 21.81 -3.00
C LEU A 309 16.24 22.36 -2.97
N VAL A 310 16.06 23.67 -2.76
CA VAL A 310 14.75 24.32 -2.88
C VAL A 310 14.14 24.04 -4.26
N MET A 311 14.94 24.22 -5.32
CA MET A 311 14.50 23.96 -6.69
C MET A 311 14.23 22.48 -6.96
N GLU A 312 15.04 21.56 -6.41
CA GLU A 312 14.80 20.11 -6.48
C GLU A 312 13.42 19.73 -5.88
N LEU A 313 13.03 20.37 -4.77
CA LEU A 313 11.80 20.07 -4.03
C LEU A 313 10.58 20.89 -4.48
N SER A 314 10.78 21.94 -5.29
CA SER A 314 9.77 22.95 -5.65
C SER A 314 8.46 22.36 -6.17
N GLY A 315 8.53 21.46 -7.16
CA GLY A 315 7.36 20.85 -7.79
C GLY A 315 6.55 19.98 -6.84
N ALA A 316 7.22 19.11 -6.08
CA ALA A 316 6.56 18.24 -5.11
C ALA A 316 5.91 19.08 -3.99
N THR A 317 6.64 20.06 -3.44
CA THR A 317 6.16 20.90 -2.33
C THR A 317 4.92 21.69 -2.74
N PHE A 318 4.93 22.34 -3.89
CA PHE A 318 3.79 23.14 -4.35
C PHE A 318 2.58 22.28 -4.76
N GLN A 319 2.81 21.07 -5.27
CA GLN A 319 1.72 20.13 -5.58
C GLN A 319 1.01 19.66 -4.30
N TYR A 320 1.76 19.40 -3.23
CA TYR A 320 1.18 18.99 -1.94
C TYR A 320 0.60 20.15 -1.16
N PHE A 321 1.23 21.33 -1.21
CA PHE A 321 0.86 22.51 -0.45
C PHE A 321 1.01 23.77 -1.32
N PRO A 322 -0.06 24.13 -2.08
CA PRO A 322 -0.03 25.29 -2.97
C PRO A 322 -0.17 26.59 -2.17
N ASP A 323 0.92 27.00 -1.55
CA ASP A 323 0.99 28.13 -0.63
C ASP A 323 1.78 29.32 -1.22
N PRO A 324 1.39 30.58 -0.90
CA PRO A 324 2.08 31.78 -1.35
C PRO A 324 3.57 31.80 -1.03
N ASP A 325 3.95 31.40 0.19
CA ASP A 325 5.33 31.45 0.66
C ASP A 325 6.17 30.40 -0.07
N VAL A 326 5.63 29.20 -0.29
CA VAL A 326 6.30 28.16 -1.10
C VAL A 326 6.59 28.66 -2.51
N ALA A 327 5.63 29.32 -3.15
CA ALA A 327 5.81 29.90 -4.48
C ALA A 327 6.88 31.02 -4.47
N LEU A 328 6.91 31.86 -3.43
CA LEU A 328 7.95 32.89 -3.28
C LEU A 328 9.34 32.30 -3.07
N TYR A 329 9.48 31.32 -2.19
CA TYR A 329 10.76 30.64 -1.95
C TYR A 329 11.31 30.04 -3.24
N ASN A 330 10.44 29.41 -4.03
CA ASN A 330 10.80 28.87 -5.35
C ASN A 330 11.22 29.98 -6.33
N ALA A 331 10.49 31.08 -6.38
CA ALA A 331 10.82 32.22 -7.25
C ALA A 331 12.18 32.85 -6.87
N GLU A 332 12.41 33.08 -5.59
CA GLU A 332 13.66 33.64 -5.09
C GLU A 332 14.83 32.68 -5.33
N ALA A 333 14.65 31.37 -5.09
CA ALA A 333 15.67 30.36 -5.36
C ALA A 333 16.04 30.29 -6.84
N SER A 334 15.05 30.26 -7.74
CA SER A 334 15.32 30.25 -9.19
C SER A 334 15.98 31.56 -9.66
N ALA A 335 15.64 32.69 -9.05
CA ALA A 335 16.25 33.98 -9.38
C ALA A 335 17.73 34.04 -8.99
N VAL A 336 18.07 33.59 -7.77
CA VAL A 336 19.47 33.48 -7.33
C VAL A 336 20.26 32.53 -8.24
N MET A 337 19.62 31.45 -8.72
CA MET A 337 20.20 30.52 -9.69
C MET A 337 20.19 31.03 -11.13
N LYS A 338 19.78 32.28 -11.39
CA LYS A 338 19.70 32.93 -12.71
C LYS A 338 18.77 32.21 -13.71
N GLN A 339 17.73 31.54 -13.22
CA GLN A 339 16.73 30.83 -14.03
C GLN A 339 15.50 31.71 -14.20
N VAL A 340 15.45 32.47 -15.29
CA VAL A 340 14.40 33.49 -15.51
C VAL A 340 13.01 32.90 -15.72
N GLU A 341 12.89 31.92 -16.61
CA GLU A 341 11.58 31.33 -16.94
C GLU A 341 10.91 30.66 -15.73
N PRO A 342 11.61 29.82 -14.93
CA PRO A 342 11.06 29.29 -13.67
C PRO A 342 10.67 30.40 -12.69
N THR A 343 11.49 31.46 -12.57
CA THR A 343 11.21 32.59 -11.67
C THR A 343 9.89 33.26 -12.02
N ILE A 344 9.67 33.58 -13.29
CA ILE A 344 8.42 34.19 -13.76
C ILE A 344 7.24 33.25 -13.50
N GLY A 345 7.41 31.95 -13.75
CA GLY A 345 6.41 30.93 -13.47
C GLY A 345 5.96 30.92 -12.01
N TRP A 346 6.93 30.92 -11.08
CA TRP A 346 6.66 30.91 -9.65
C TRP A 346 6.10 32.24 -9.14
N LEU A 347 6.53 33.39 -9.65
CA LEU A 347 5.91 34.69 -9.32
C LEU A 347 4.45 34.77 -9.77
N LYS A 348 4.13 34.22 -10.95
CA LYS A 348 2.73 34.08 -11.41
C LYS A 348 1.92 33.14 -10.51
N ALA A 349 2.52 32.03 -10.05
CA ALA A 349 1.89 31.13 -9.10
C ALA A 349 1.62 31.83 -7.76
N ALA A 350 2.60 32.56 -7.22
CA ALA A 350 2.45 33.36 -6.01
C ALA A 350 1.33 34.40 -6.13
N ARG A 351 1.21 35.07 -7.29
CA ARG A 351 0.09 35.98 -7.58
C ARG A 351 -1.26 35.26 -7.48
N LYS A 352 -1.37 34.07 -8.09
CA LYS A 352 -2.60 33.26 -8.07
C LYS A 352 -2.96 32.79 -6.66
N CYS A 353 -1.95 32.56 -5.81
CA CYS A 353 -2.14 32.19 -4.41
C CYS A 353 -2.49 33.39 -3.50
N GLY A 354 -2.55 34.62 -4.03
CA GLY A 354 -3.05 35.80 -3.30
C GLY A 354 -2.01 36.88 -2.98
N ILE A 355 -0.78 36.76 -3.49
CA ILE A 355 0.23 37.82 -3.32
C ILE A 355 -0.03 38.98 -4.27
N ASN A 356 -0.42 40.12 -3.71
CA ASN A 356 -0.80 41.32 -4.47
C ASN A 356 0.33 42.34 -4.62
N ASN A 357 1.39 42.25 -3.82
CA ASN A 357 2.49 43.23 -3.74
C ASN A 357 3.78 42.74 -4.44
N LEU A 358 3.66 41.98 -5.53
CA LEU A 358 4.81 41.40 -6.23
C LEU A 358 5.84 42.43 -6.69
N LYS A 359 5.44 43.65 -7.06
CA LYS A 359 6.39 44.73 -7.42
C LYS A 359 7.41 44.99 -6.31
N MET A 360 6.94 45.11 -5.08
CA MET A 360 7.80 45.36 -3.91
C MET A 360 8.67 44.14 -3.59
N ILE A 361 8.17 42.92 -3.82
CA ILE A 361 8.93 41.69 -3.57
C ILE A 361 10.08 41.54 -4.59
N ILE A 362 9.86 41.88 -5.85
CA ILE A 362 10.88 41.83 -6.90
C ILE A 362 12.03 42.83 -6.65
N GLU A 363 11.77 43.87 -5.86
CA GLU A 363 12.79 44.84 -5.41
C GLU A 363 13.76 44.27 -4.36
N LYS A 364 13.54 43.06 -3.84
CA LYS A 364 14.51 42.35 -2.98
C LYS A 364 15.79 41.95 -3.73
N GLU A 365 16.93 41.97 -3.03
CA GLU A 365 18.26 41.64 -3.58
C GLU A 365 18.35 40.27 -4.26
N THR A 366 17.54 39.29 -3.84
CA THR A 366 17.46 37.94 -4.42
C THR A 366 17.14 37.93 -5.92
N PHE A 367 16.45 38.96 -6.43
CA PHE A 367 16.13 39.11 -7.84
C PHE A 367 17.12 39.98 -8.62
N ALA A 368 18.08 40.65 -7.95
CA ALA A 368 18.95 41.63 -8.59
C ALA A 368 19.73 41.06 -9.79
N SER A 369 20.15 39.79 -9.70
CA SER A 369 20.89 39.07 -10.73
C SER A 369 20.14 38.89 -12.06
N ILE A 370 18.81 39.00 -12.06
CA ILE A 370 17.95 38.75 -13.23
C ILE A 370 17.16 39.97 -13.71
N ARG A 371 17.19 41.10 -12.97
CA ARG A 371 16.40 42.30 -13.30
C ARG A 371 16.69 42.89 -14.67
N ASP A 372 17.93 42.78 -15.12
CA ASP A 372 18.37 43.34 -16.41
C ASP A 372 18.12 42.42 -17.60
N ILE A 373 17.65 41.19 -17.34
CA ILE A 373 17.36 40.23 -18.38
C ILE A 373 16.03 40.63 -19.05
N PRO A 374 15.97 40.80 -20.39
CA PRO A 374 14.81 41.35 -21.08
C PRO A 374 13.48 40.66 -20.73
N GLU A 375 13.46 39.33 -20.71
CA GLU A 375 12.25 38.55 -20.43
C GLU A 375 11.69 38.83 -19.02
N PHE A 376 12.56 39.04 -18.03
CA PHE A 376 12.16 39.36 -16.67
C PHE A 376 11.70 40.81 -16.53
N ARG A 377 12.37 41.73 -17.23
CA ARG A 377 12.00 43.16 -17.26
C ARG A 377 10.63 43.36 -17.88
N ASP A 378 10.32 42.65 -18.97
CA ASP A 378 9.02 42.67 -19.62
C ASP A 378 7.93 42.17 -18.66
N PHE A 379 8.18 41.06 -17.96
CA PHE A 379 7.26 40.59 -16.92
C PHE A 379 7.07 41.61 -15.80
N TRP A 380 8.14 42.20 -15.26
CA TRP A 380 8.06 43.17 -14.17
C TRP A 380 7.26 44.41 -14.56
N SER A 381 7.45 44.95 -15.78
CA SER A 381 6.67 46.08 -16.27
C SER A 381 5.18 45.77 -16.46
N SER A 382 4.81 44.49 -16.63
CA SER A 382 3.41 44.03 -16.80
C SER A 382 2.64 43.80 -15.48
N LEU A 383 3.34 43.77 -14.35
CA LEU A 383 2.73 43.68 -13.01
C LEU A 383 2.04 44.99 -12.63
#